data_AF-A0A166I3Q2-F1
#
_entry.id   AF-A0A166I3Q2-F1
#
_cell.length_a   1.000
_cell.length_b   1.000
_cell.length_c   1.000
_cell.angle_alpha   90.00
_cell.angle_beta   90.00
_cell.angle_gamma   90.00
#
_symmetry.space_group_name_H-M   'P 1'
#
loop_
_entity.id
_entity.type
_entity.pdbx_description
1 polymer ?
#
loop_
_entity_poly.entity_id
_entity_poly.type
_entity_poly.pdbx_seq_one_letter_code
_entity_poly.pdbx_strand_id
1 'polypeptide(L)' 'MSIPQWMIDQLEHLRLLYPNDRFEIVARRAQGPNADREEWRIKCQDCPGKLYIPGPEETLGNFEIHLQNRQHKQRVTSRS' A
#
# COMPACT_ATOMS: atom_id res chain seq x y z
N MET A 1 17.91 -3.48 6.35
CA MET A 1 17.06 -2.67 5.48
C MET A 1 15.76 -2.45 6.23
N SER A 2 15.56 -1.24 6.73
CA SER A 2 14.39 -0.89 7.55
C SER A 2 13.39 -0.16 6.67
N ILE A 3 12.08 -0.35 6.92
CA ILE A 3 11.04 0.36 6.18
C ILE A 3 11.19 1.87 6.45
N PRO A 4 11.20 2.73 5.42
CA PRO A 4 11.23 4.19 5.57
C PRO A 4 10.13 4.70 6.51
N GLN A 5 10.49 5.60 7.41
CA GLN A 5 9.59 6.09 8.46
C GLN A 5 8.33 6.76 7.90
N TRP A 6 8.46 7.51 6.80
CA TRP A 6 7.33 8.17 6.15
C TRP A 6 6.28 7.17 5.65
N MET A 7 6.69 5.97 5.19
CA MET A 7 5.73 4.96 4.77
C MET A 7 5.01 4.35 5.96
N ILE A 8 5.70 4.17 7.08
CA ILE A 8 5.08 3.69 8.33
C ILE A 8 4.02 4.69 8.75
N ASP A 9 4.37 5.99 8.83
CA ASP A 9 3.46 7.07 9.20
C ASP A 9 2.21 7.12 8.29
N GLN A 10 2.41 7.09 6.98
CA GLN A 10 1.30 7.06 6.02
C GLN A 10 0.43 5.79 6.14
N LEU A 11 1.06 4.63 6.38
CA LEU A 11 0.33 3.37 6.58
C LEU A 11 -0.51 3.41 7.86
N GLU A 12 0.02 3.97 8.94
CA GLU A 12 -0.71 4.16 10.19
C GLU A 12 -1.86 5.15 10.02
N HIS A 13 -1.65 6.25 9.31
CA HIS A 13 -2.72 7.19 9.00
C HIS A 13 -3.87 6.52 8.22
N LEU A 14 -3.55 5.71 7.20
CA LEU A 14 -4.56 4.95 6.47
C LEU A 14 -5.28 3.93 7.35
N ARG A 15 -4.59 3.28 8.31
CA ARG A 15 -5.21 2.33 9.24
C ARG A 15 -6.22 3.01 10.16
N LEU A 16 -5.99 4.27 10.51
CA LEU A 16 -6.93 5.07 11.30
C LEU A 16 -8.16 5.47 10.48
N LEU A 17 -7.97 5.86 9.22
CA LEU A 17 -9.07 6.23 8.31
C LEU A 17 -9.90 5.01 7.86
N TYR A 18 -9.24 3.88 7.65
CA TYR A 18 -9.81 2.65 7.10
C TYR A 18 -9.51 1.46 8.04
N PRO A 19 -10.11 1.40 9.23
CA PRO A 19 -9.77 0.39 10.25
C PRO A 19 -10.16 -1.03 9.87
N ASN A 20 -11.07 -1.18 8.91
CA ASN A 20 -11.46 -2.49 8.40
C ASN A 20 -10.42 -2.99 7.38
N ASP A 21 -9.96 -2.12 6.50
CA ASP A 21 -9.12 -2.44 5.36
C ASP A 21 -7.76 -3.01 5.81
N ARG A 22 -7.30 -4.08 5.16
CA ARG A 22 -6.04 -4.74 5.52
C ARG A 22 -4.99 -4.54 4.44
N PHE A 23 -3.88 -3.91 4.80
CA PHE A 23 -2.79 -3.63 3.87
C PHE A 23 -1.42 -3.64 4.57
N GLU A 24 -0.39 -3.93 3.77
CA GLU A 24 0.97 -4.19 4.25
C GLU A 24 2.01 -3.66 3.26
N ILE A 25 3.14 -3.18 3.80
CA ILE A 25 4.30 -2.77 3.02
C ILE A 25 5.15 -4.01 2.72
N VAL A 26 5.49 -4.20 1.46
CA VAL A 26 6.37 -5.26 0.98
C VAL A 26 7.60 -4.66 0.32
N ALA A 27 8.78 -5.14 0.73
CA ALA A 27 10.02 -4.84 0.04
C ALA A 27 10.11 -5.69 -1.22
N ARG A 28 10.22 -5.08 -2.39
CA ARG A 28 10.57 -5.79 -3.61
C ARG A 28 12.02 -5.49 -3.95
N ARG A 29 12.78 -6.54 -4.25
CA ARG A 29 14.13 -6.39 -4.79
C ARG A 29 13.99 -5.88 -6.22
N ALA A 30 14.48 -4.67 -6.50
CA ALA A 30 14.53 -4.16 -7.86
C ALA A 30 15.41 -5.12 -8.70
N GLN A 31 14.90 -5.58 -9.83
CA GLN A 31 15.63 -6.45 -10.76
C GLN A 31 16.15 -5.59 -11.92
N GLY A 32 17.45 -5.66 -12.21
CA GLY A 32 18.09 -4.92 -13.30
C GLY A 32 19.11 -3.86 -12.84
N PRO A 33 19.50 -2.91 -13.71
CA PRO A 33 20.56 -1.93 -13.41
C PRO A 33 20.23 -0.97 -12.26
N ASN A 34 18.97 -0.93 -11.82
CA ASN A 34 18.51 -0.17 -10.65
C ASN A 34 18.35 -1.03 -9.39
N ALA A 35 19.05 -2.17 -9.27
CA ALA A 35 19.01 -3.07 -8.11
C ALA A 35 19.37 -2.38 -6.77
N ASP A 36 20.00 -1.20 -6.83
CA ASP A 36 20.32 -0.36 -5.68
C ASP A 36 19.09 0.39 -5.12
N ARG A 37 18.05 0.61 -5.93
CA ARG A 37 16.83 1.29 -5.46
C ARG A 37 15.94 0.32 -4.68
N GLU A 38 15.75 0.61 -3.40
CA GLU A 38 14.80 -0.08 -2.54
C GLU A 38 13.37 0.14 -3.06
N GLU A 39 12.81 -0.87 -3.75
CA GLU A 39 11.47 -0.78 -4.33
C GLU A 39 10.42 -1.25 -3.30
N TRP A 40 9.98 -0.32 -2.46
CA TRP A 40 8.87 -0.55 -1.55
C TRP A 40 7.55 -0.55 -2.31
N ARG A 41 6.62 -1.44 -1.93
CA ARG A 41 5.27 -1.50 -2.49
C ARG A 41 4.24 -1.74 -1.40
N ILE A 42 3.00 -1.35 -1.64
CA ILE A 42 1.86 -1.63 -0.76
C ILE A 42 0.99 -2.70 -1.40
N LYS A 43 0.69 -3.75 -0.63
CA LYS A 43 -0.30 -4.77 -1.00
C LYS A 43 -1.57 -4.59 -0.18
N CYS A 44 -2.71 -4.69 -0.85
CA CYS A 44 -4.02 -4.82 -0.20
C CYS A 44 -4.34 -6.32 -0.04
N GLN A 45 -4.69 -6.74 1.17
CA GLN A 45 -5.07 -8.14 1.43
C GLN A 45 -6.48 -8.46 0.89
N ASP A 46 -7.35 -7.45 0.83
CA ASP A 46 -8.72 -7.58 0.32
C ASP A 46 -8.80 -7.58 -1.21
N CYS A 47 -7.77 -7.06 -1.86
CA CYS A 47 -7.64 -7.02 -3.32
C CYS A 47 -6.36 -7.73 -3.77
N PRO A 48 -6.36 -9.09 -3.77
CA PRO A 48 -5.22 -9.86 -4.22
C PRO A 48 -4.90 -9.55 -5.69
N GLY A 49 -3.62 -9.31 -5.98
CA GLY A 49 -3.10 -9.09 -7.34
C GLY A 49 -2.74 -7.64 -7.69
N LYS A 50 -3.08 -6.64 -6.84
CA LYS A 50 -2.65 -5.25 -7.05
C LYS A 50 -1.57 -4.84 -6.05
N LEU A 51 -0.40 -4.46 -6.59
CA LEU A 51 0.70 -3.88 -5.84
C LEU A 51 0.85 -2.43 -6.23
N TYR A 52 0.80 -1.54 -5.25
CA TYR A 52 0.90 -0.10 -5.47
C TYR A 52 2.32 0.37 -5.21
N ILE A 53 2.83 1.22 -6.10
CA ILE A 53 4.13 1.86 -5.94
C ILE A 53 3.87 3.16 -5.17
N PRO A 54 4.61 3.42 -4.07
CA PRO A 54 4.57 4.71 -3.40
C PRO A 54 4.91 5.84 -4.38
N GLY A 55 4.20 6.96 -4.27
CA GLY A 55 4.44 8.11 -5.14
C GLY A 55 5.82 8.72 -4.92
N PRO A 56 6.37 9.46 -5.91
CA PRO A 56 7.66 10.16 -5.77
C PRO A 56 7.65 11.22 -4.66
N GLU A 57 6.46 11.67 -4.25
CA GLU A 57 6.25 12.68 -3.20
C GLU A 57 6.19 12.06 -1.79
N GLU A 58 6.63 10.81 -1.61
CA GLU A 58 6.55 10.11 -0.32
C GLU A 58 5.09 9.98 0.17
N THR A 59 4.15 9.80 -0.78
CA THR A 59 2.71 9.71 -0.49
C THR A 59 2.10 8.39 -0.95
N LEU A 60 1.01 8.01 -0.26
CA LEU A 60 0.15 6.87 -0.62
C LEU A 60 -1.14 7.30 -1.32
N GLY A 61 -1.21 8.51 -1.89
CA GLY A 61 -2.44 9.06 -2.47
C GLY A 61 -3.08 8.16 -3.55
N ASN A 62 -2.26 7.57 -4.42
CA ASN A 62 -2.76 6.59 -5.41
C ASN A 62 -3.39 5.35 -4.77
N PHE A 63 -2.87 4.92 -3.63
CA PHE A 63 -3.39 3.80 -2.86
C PHE A 63 -4.66 4.20 -2.10
N GLU A 64 -4.76 5.44 -1.61
CA GLU A 64 -5.97 5.94 -0.96
C GLU A 64 -7.17 5.97 -1.92
N ILE A 65 -6.97 6.37 -3.18
CA ILE A 65 -8.02 6.29 -4.22
C ILE A 65 -8.53 4.85 -4.39
N HIS A 66 -7.64 3.86 -4.26
CA HIS A 66 -8.02 2.46 -4.27
C HIS A 66 -8.92 2.08 -3.08
N LEU A 67 -8.60 2.56 -1.87
CA LEU A 67 -9.43 2.34 -0.67
C LEU A 67 -10.81 3.01 -0.80
N GLN A 68 -10.87 4.18 -1.43
CA GLN A 68 -12.13 4.89 -1.69
C GLN A 68 -12.99 4.23 -2.77
N ASN A 69 -12.42 3.36 -3.60
CA ASN A 69 -13.12 2.71 -4.69
C ASN A 69 -14.28 1.84 -4.18
N ARG A 70 -15.46 2.00 -4.78
CA ARG A 70 -16.66 1.22 -4.45
C ARG A 70 -16.44 -0.29 -4.53
N GLN A 71 -15.70 -0.77 -5.53
CA GLN A 71 -15.46 -2.21 -5.69
C GLN A 71 -14.62 -2.76 -4.53
N HIS A 72 -13.65 -2.00 -4.05
CA HIS A 72 -12.83 -2.37 -2.90
C HIS A 72 -13.69 -2.42 -1.63
N LYS A 73 -14.48 -1.36 -1.37
CA LYS A 73 -15.41 -1.32 -0.23
C LYS A 73 -16.38 -2.51 -0.23
N GLN A 74 -16.92 -2.88 -1.39
CA GLN A 74 -17.77 -4.07 -1.51
C GLN A 74 -17.04 -5.37 -1.13
N ARG A 75 -15.78 -5.55 -1.53
CA ARG A 75 -14.97 -6.71 -1.12
C ARG A 75 -14.71 -6.72 0.38
N VAL A 76 -14.34 -5.56 0.94
CA VAL A 76 -14.10 -5.39 2.38
C VAL A 76 -15.37 -5.68 3.20
N THR A 77 -16.55 -5.28 2.72
CA THR A 77 -17.83 -5.59 3.38
C THR A 77 -18.26 -7.04 3.15
N SER A 78 -17.96 -7.63 1.99
CA SER A 78 -18.34 -9.03 1.68
C SER A 78 -17.54 -10.07 2.46
N ARG A 79 -16.39 -9.70 3.04
CA ARG A 79 -15.64 -10.58 3.94
C ARG A 79 -16.12 -10.53 5.39
N SER A 80 -16.97 -9.53 5.72
CA SER A 80 -17.49 -9.27 7.05
C SER A 80 -18.64 -10.21 7.42
#